data_AF-A0A8J3GCR5-F1
#
_entry.id   AF-A0A8J3GCR5-F1
#
_cell.length_a   1.000
_cell.length_b   1.000
_cell.length_c   1.000
_cell.angle_alpha   90.00
_cell.angle_beta   90.00
_cell.angle_gamma   90.00
#
_symmetry.space_group_name_H-M   'P 1'
#
loop_
_entity.id
_entity.type
_entity.pdbx_description
1 polymer ?
#
loop_
_entity_poly.entity_id
_entity_poly.type
_entity_poly.pdbx_seq_one_letter_code
_entity_poly.pdbx_strand_id
1 'polypeptide(L)'
;MLTAQLINTTVATPKQALLANLDAVRIEPGNVLRCLGGGGKIISLAVAADLRGDCVVTFVDGRGQEQSVAASYASHAQRIRLLMPTGGDELRVSKVTGEAELWIATQAPLAPITIDPDADLPTRRQHAFTRLQTDAVCQFSWMGGCVLDGLAQLQRAAPHAGWAVAIDAWLAHFFQGDELVYQNPRGQEVHNAFHGVESTLPVSVLAARDPYCPATDWALANWRADTRADGLIADHCVTAEGNYTVAYPLAVIGAGRGDTALIESALTQLRARRNELCIDGDLYLRNREGALSFRNWTRGICWYLLGLTRCLETLGVDSDAALAAHAAERGQWIISRQRSDGLWDNFLDEAGQGFPPDSSGSSGIATALMALHQLGLLGDEALASAERCWDGLGNCLEPDGWLGSVAPNNKRGEAEQHTHRRTIEPFALGLYGQLAAALKEF
;
A
#
# COMPACT_ATOMS: atom_id res chain seq x y z
N MET A 1 -54.43 -4.97 1.46
CA MET A 1 -53.76 -5.43 0.22
C MET A 1 -53.48 -4.21 -0.63
N LEU A 2 -52.24 -3.72 -0.57
CA LEU A 2 -51.72 -2.61 -1.35
C LEU A 2 -50.34 -3.06 -1.82
N THR A 3 -50.22 -3.23 -3.12
CA THR A 3 -49.09 -3.85 -3.80
C THR A 3 -47.97 -2.82 -3.92
N ALA A 4 -46.83 -3.09 -3.30
CA ALA A 4 -45.62 -2.28 -3.42
C ALA A 4 -44.98 -2.50 -4.81
N GLN A 5 -44.77 -1.42 -5.56
CA GLN A 5 -43.85 -1.42 -6.71
C GLN A 5 -42.43 -1.18 -6.19
N LEU A 6 -41.60 -2.22 -6.30
CA LEU A 6 -40.15 -2.13 -6.14
C LEU A 6 -39.57 -1.31 -7.30
N ILE A 7 -39.07 -0.12 -7.00
CA ILE A 7 -38.16 0.61 -7.88
C ILE A 7 -36.82 -0.13 -7.82
N ASN A 8 -36.54 -0.91 -8.87
CA ASN A 8 -35.29 -1.63 -9.02
C ASN A 8 -34.27 -0.69 -9.69
N THR A 9 -33.66 0.22 -8.93
CA THR A 9 -32.46 0.94 -9.38
C THR A 9 -31.25 0.05 -9.16
N THR A 10 -31.01 -0.89 -10.08
CA THR A 10 -29.70 -1.53 -10.20
C THR A 10 -28.70 -0.46 -10.60
N VAL A 11 -27.88 -0.01 -9.64
CA VAL A 11 -26.65 0.71 -9.91
C VAL A 11 -25.82 -0.17 -10.83
N ALA A 12 -25.54 0.30 -12.05
CA ALA A 12 -24.69 -0.42 -12.98
C ALA A 12 -23.35 -0.71 -12.30
N THR A 13 -22.91 -1.96 -12.29
CA THR A 13 -21.56 -2.31 -11.87
C THR A 13 -20.55 -1.49 -12.71
N PRO A 14 -19.34 -1.18 -12.21
CA PRO A 14 -18.30 -0.53 -13.02
C PRO A 14 -18.07 -1.22 -14.38
N LYS A 15 -18.21 -2.56 -14.40
CA LYS A 15 -18.25 -3.39 -15.62
C LYS A 15 -19.37 -2.97 -16.58
N GLN A 16 -20.60 -2.82 -16.10
CA GLN A 16 -21.75 -2.40 -16.92
C GLN A 16 -21.64 -0.93 -17.39
N ALA A 17 -21.07 -0.03 -16.58
CA ALA A 17 -20.87 1.37 -16.96
C ALA A 17 -19.75 1.55 -18.02
N LEU A 18 -18.70 0.73 -17.96
CA LEU A 18 -17.62 0.70 -18.97
C LEU A 18 -18.13 0.11 -20.30
N LEU A 19 -18.85 -1.00 -20.25
CA LEU A 19 -19.41 -1.68 -21.42
C LEU A 19 -20.52 -0.88 -22.11
N ALA A 20 -21.19 0.03 -21.40
CA ALA A 20 -22.23 0.90 -21.98
C ALA A 20 -21.68 2.04 -22.85
N ASN A 21 -20.39 2.38 -22.71
CA ASN A 21 -19.74 3.52 -23.39
C ASN A 21 -18.69 3.11 -24.44
N LEU A 22 -18.50 1.81 -24.65
CA LEU A 22 -17.53 1.26 -25.60
C LEU A 22 -18.21 0.18 -26.45
N ASP A 23 -17.90 0.12 -27.74
CA ASP A 23 -18.21 -1.04 -28.57
C ASP A 23 -17.35 -2.22 -28.06
N ALA A 24 -17.90 -2.97 -27.11
CA ALA A 24 -17.22 -4.06 -26.44
C ALA A 24 -17.72 -5.42 -26.93
N VAL A 25 -16.78 -6.33 -27.24
CA VAL A 25 -17.10 -7.69 -27.69
C VAL A 25 -16.50 -8.71 -26.73
N ARG A 26 -17.31 -9.70 -26.32
CA ARG A 26 -16.86 -10.85 -25.53
C ARG A 26 -16.08 -11.83 -26.41
N ILE A 27 -14.89 -12.23 -25.97
CA ILE A 27 -14.07 -13.25 -26.64
C ILE A 27 -14.28 -14.59 -25.92
N GLU A 28 -14.93 -15.53 -26.61
CA GLU A 28 -14.98 -16.94 -26.24
C GLU A 28 -13.87 -17.72 -26.96
N PRO A 29 -13.46 -18.89 -26.45
CA PRO A 29 -12.55 -19.79 -27.16
C PRO A 29 -13.08 -20.08 -28.58
N GLY A 30 -12.28 -19.77 -29.60
CA GLY A 30 -12.67 -19.93 -31.01
C GLY A 30 -13.41 -18.75 -31.64
N ASN A 31 -13.69 -17.67 -30.89
CA ASN A 31 -14.22 -16.45 -31.48
C ASN A 31 -13.20 -15.84 -32.44
N VAL A 32 -13.69 -15.34 -33.57
CA VAL A 32 -12.89 -14.60 -34.54
C VAL A 32 -13.49 -13.20 -34.64
N LEU A 33 -12.77 -12.21 -34.12
CA LEU A 33 -13.06 -10.83 -34.45
C LEU A 33 -12.66 -10.58 -35.91
N ARG A 34 -13.51 -9.90 -36.68
CA ARG A 34 -13.17 -9.43 -38.01
C ARG A 34 -13.17 -7.92 -38.00
N CYS A 35 -11.98 -7.34 -37.96
CA CYS A 35 -11.84 -5.89 -38.05
C CYS A 35 -11.71 -5.50 -39.53
N LEU A 36 -12.84 -5.19 -40.17
CA LEU A 36 -12.85 -4.77 -41.57
C LEU A 36 -12.37 -3.32 -41.69
N GLY A 37 -11.35 -3.07 -42.52
CA GLY A 37 -10.92 -1.73 -42.92
C GLY A 37 -9.40 -1.56 -43.00
N GLY A 38 -8.93 -1.03 -44.14
CA GLY A 38 -7.54 -0.61 -44.34
C GLY A 38 -7.23 0.71 -43.62
N GLY A 39 -5.97 0.87 -43.21
CA GLY A 39 -5.51 1.98 -42.36
C GLY A 39 -5.30 1.48 -40.94
N GLY A 40 -4.02 1.38 -40.54
CA GLY A 40 -3.65 0.62 -39.35
C GLY A 40 -4.44 1.01 -38.10
N LYS A 41 -4.89 0.00 -37.37
CA LYS A 41 -5.83 0.08 -36.27
C LYS A 41 -5.18 -0.07 -34.89
N ILE A 42 -5.15 0.97 -34.04
CA ILE A 42 -4.85 0.79 -32.61
C ILE A 42 -6.06 0.13 -31.96
N ILE A 43 -5.92 -1.16 -31.66
CA ILE A 43 -6.86 -1.86 -30.79
C ILE A 43 -6.33 -1.67 -29.38
N SER A 44 -7.11 -1.02 -28.51
CA SER A 44 -6.87 -1.08 -27.07
C SER A 44 -7.62 -2.28 -26.54
N LEU A 45 -6.93 -3.29 -26.02
CA LEU A 45 -7.62 -4.32 -25.25
C LEU A 45 -7.81 -3.76 -23.85
N ALA A 46 -9.06 -3.51 -23.46
CA ALA A 46 -9.42 -3.27 -22.07
C ALA A 46 -10.15 -4.51 -21.59
N VAL A 47 -9.54 -5.24 -20.66
CA VAL A 47 -10.16 -6.45 -20.12
C VAL A 47 -11.16 -6.01 -19.07
N ALA A 48 -12.45 -6.28 -19.34
CA ALA A 48 -13.56 -5.84 -18.49
C ALA A 48 -13.73 -6.67 -17.19
N ALA A 49 -12.82 -7.58 -16.91
CA ALA A 49 -12.79 -8.39 -15.70
C ALA A 49 -11.35 -8.49 -15.20
N ASP A 50 -11.14 -8.43 -13.88
CA ASP A 50 -9.87 -8.82 -13.27
C ASP A 50 -9.58 -10.27 -13.66
N LEU A 51 -8.76 -10.46 -14.69
CA LEU A 51 -8.37 -11.78 -15.17
C LEU A 51 -7.40 -12.40 -14.16
N ARG A 52 -7.89 -12.99 -13.07
CA ARG A 52 -7.01 -13.61 -12.06
C ARG A 52 -6.32 -14.91 -12.51
N GLY A 53 -6.13 -15.11 -13.80
CA GLY A 53 -5.48 -16.28 -14.37
C GLY A 53 -4.63 -15.90 -15.57
N ASP A 54 -3.71 -16.80 -15.93
CA ASP A 54 -2.91 -16.65 -17.14
C ASP A 54 -3.80 -16.86 -18.36
N CYS A 55 -3.84 -15.85 -19.23
CA CYS A 55 -4.52 -15.92 -20.52
C CYS A 55 -3.50 -15.62 -21.60
N VAL A 56 -3.38 -16.48 -22.60
CA VAL A 56 -2.65 -16.14 -23.82
C VAL A 56 -3.65 -15.73 -24.88
N VAL A 57 -3.46 -14.55 -25.44
CA VAL A 57 -4.25 -14.02 -26.54
C VAL A 57 -3.42 -14.10 -27.80
N THR A 58 -3.91 -14.84 -28.78
CA THR A 58 -3.24 -15.00 -30.07
C THR A 58 -3.91 -14.13 -31.12
N PHE A 59 -3.07 -13.47 -31.91
CA PHE A 59 -3.40 -12.61 -33.02
C PHE A 59 -2.93 -13.28 -34.30
N VAL A 60 -3.86 -13.48 -35.25
CA VAL A 60 -3.51 -13.93 -36.60
C VAL A 60 -3.90 -12.85 -37.59
N ASP A 61 -2.93 -12.35 -38.35
CA ASP A 61 -3.16 -11.35 -39.39
C ASP A 61 -3.74 -11.98 -40.68
N GLY A 62 -4.15 -11.14 -41.64
CA GLY A 62 -4.66 -11.60 -42.93
C GLY A 62 -3.63 -12.32 -43.82
N ARG A 63 -2.36 -12.37 -43.43
CA ARG A 63 -1.28 -13.12 -44.08
C ARG A 63 -1.00 -14.45 -43.38
N GLY A 64 -1.70 -14.77 -42.29
CA GLY A 64 -1.51 -15.97 -41.50
C GLY A 64 -0.32 -15.91 -40.54
N GLN A 65 0.25 -14.73 -40.28
CA GLN A 65 1.26 -14.58 -39.23
C GLN A 65 0.58 -14.59 -37.86
N GLU A 66 1.06 -15.48 -37.00
CA GLU A 66 0.58 -15.67 -35.65
C GLU A 66 1.50 -14.96 -34.65
N GLN A 67 0.91 -14.23 -33.71
CA GLN A 67 1.61 -13.64 -32.58
C GLN A 67 0.79 -13.84 -31.31
N SER A 68 1.45 -14.25 -30.22
CA SER A 68 0.79 -14.55 -28.95
C SER A 68 1.25 -13.57 -27.88
N VAL A 69 0.31 -12.96 -27.17
CA VAL A 69 0.55 -12.06 -26.04
C VAL A 69 0.02 -12.72 -24.78
N ALA A 70 0.88 -12.83 -23.77
CA ALA A 70 0.43 -13.18 -22.43
C ALA A 70 -0.37 -11.98 -21.86
N ALA A 71 -1.68 -12.17 -21.72
CA ALA A 71 -2.61 -11.28 -21.03
C ALA A 71 -2.96 -11.89 -19.66
N SER A 72 -1.96 -12.09 -18.81
CA SER A 72 -2.17 -12.48 -17.41
C SER A 72 -2.60 -11.26 -16.61
N TYR A 73 -3.70 -11.33 -15.85
CA TYR A 73 -4.13 -10.27 -14.91
C TYR A 73 -4.31 -8.89 -15.53
N ALA A 74 -4.84 -8.87 -16.75
CA ALA A 74 -5.28 -7.64 -17.37
C ALA A 74 -6.39 -6.98 -16.56
N SER A 75 -6.06 -5.84 -15.97
CA SER A 75 -7.03 -4.95 -15.34
C SER A 75 -7.72 -4.08 -16.40
N HIS A 76 -8.82 -3.43 -16.03
CA HIS A 76 -9.48 -2.43 -16.88
C HIS A 76 -8.56 -1.26 -17.27
N ALA A 77 -7.43 -1.07 -16.57
CA ALA A 77 -6.41 -0.08 -16.87
C ALA A 77 -5.31 -0.60 -17.83
N GLN A 78 -5.14 -1.92 -17.96
CA GLN A 78 -4.17 -2.49 -18.88
C GLN A 78 -4.67 -2.30 -20.31
N ARG A 79 -3.96 -1.50 -21.08
CA ARG A 79 -4.23 -1.25 -22.50
C ARG A 79 -3.21 -2.00 -23.32
N ILE A 80 -3.60 -3.12 -23.92
CA ILE A 80 -2.76 -3.78 -24.92
C ILE A 80 -2.98 -3.05 -26.24
N ARG A 81 -1.91 -2.50 -26.81
CA ARG A 81 -1.95 -1.83 -28.13
C ARG A 81 -1.45 -2.81 -29.18
N LEU A 82 -2.30 -3.15 -30.14
CA LEU A 82 -1.95 -4.10 -31.21
C LEU A 82 -1.73 -3.40 -32.53
N LEU A 83 -0.77 -3.92 -33.29
CA LEU A 83 -0.53 -3.54 -34.67
C LEU A 83 -1.16 -4.50 -35.64
N MET A 84 -1.83 -3.96 -36.67
CA MET A 84 -2.17 -4.73 -37.85
C MET A 84 -1.27 -4.35 -39.04
N PRO A 85 -0.64 -5.32 -39.73
CA PRO A 85 0.12 -5.05 -40.94
C PRO A 85 -0.78 -4.57 -42.08
N THR A 86 -0.25 -3.66 -42.90
CA THR A 86 -0.94 -3.14 -44.08
C THR A 86 -1.20 -4.25 -45.10
N GLY A 87 -2.47 -4.57 -45.33
CA GLY A 87 -2.91 -5.50 -46.38
C GLY A 87 -3.54 -6.81 -45.89
N GLY A 88 -4.06 -6.88 -44.67
CA GLY A 88 -4.90 -7.98 -44.20
C GLY A 88 -6.23 -7.47 -43.63
N ASP A 89 -7.35 -7.96 -44.15
CA ASP A 89 -8.72 -7.56 -43.74
C ASP A 89 -9.23 -8.30 -42.48
N GLU A 90 -8.38 -9.11 -41.86
CA GLU A 90 -8.76 -10.01 -40.77
C GLU A 90 -7.71 -9.99 -39.66
N LEU A 91 -8.17 -9.79 -38.42
CA LEU A 91 -7.38 -9.99 -37.20
C LEU A 91 -8.12 -11.00 -36.33
N ARG A 92 -7.68 -12.25 -36.34
CA ARG A 92 -8.29 -13.26 -35.48
C ARG A 92 -7.72 -13.12 -34.08
N VAL A 93 -8.60 -12.97 -33.10
CA VAL A 93 -8.22 -12.89 -31.67
C VAL A 93 -8.79 -14.11 -30.99
N SER A 94 -7.93 -15.04 -30.59
CA SER A 94 -8.35 -16.25 -29.88
C SER A 94 -7.75 -16.30 -28.49
N LYS A 95 -8.57 -16.74 -27.53
CA LYS A 95 -8.11 -17.11 -26.19
C LYS A 95 -7.57 -18.53 -26.24
N VAL A 96 -6.28 -18.71 -25.98
CA VAL A 96 -5.60 -20.01 -26.06
C VAL A 96 -5.73 -20.79 -24.75
N THR A 97 -5.69 -20.10 -23.62
CA THR A 97 -5.72 -20.69 -22.26
C THR A 97 -6.48 -19.79 -21.25
N GLY A 98 -6.87 -20.37 -20.10
CA GLY A 98 -7.54 -19.68 -18.98
C GLY A 98 -9.06 -19.84 -18.95
N GLU A 99 -9.70 -19.70 -17.79
CA GLU A 99 -11.17 -19.86 -17.63
C GLU A 99 -11.95 -18.54 -17.62
N ALA A 100 -11.31 -17.43 -17.26
CA ALA A 100 -12.00 -16.15 -17.06
C ALA A 100 -12.34 -15.40 -18.36
N GLU A 101 -13.44 -14.65 -18.36
CA GLU A 101 -13.95 -13.96 -19.55
C GLU A 101 -13.01 -12.82 -20.00
N LEU A 102 -12.66 -12.80 -21.29
CA LEU A 102 -11.88 -11.73 -21.92
C LEU A 102 -12.83 -10.80 -22.70
N TRP A 103 -12.68 -9.50 -22.50
CA TRP A 103 -13.43 -8.47 -23.21
C TRP A 103 -12.47 -7.53 -23.93
N ILE A 104 -12.90 -7.01 -25.08
CA ILE A 104 -12.11 -6.09 -25.93
C ILE A 104 -12.99 -4.89 -26.26
N ALA A 105 -12.44 -3.67 -26.17
CA ALA A 105 -13.18 -2.43 -26.39
C ALA A 105 -12.36 -1.42 -27.20
N THR A 106 -12.94 -0.77 -28.22
CA THR A 106 -12.20 0.18 -29.09
C THR A 106 -12.78 1.60 -29.04
N GLN A 107 -11.96 2.65 -29.25
CA GLN A 107 -12.37 4.06 -29.09
C GLN A 107 -12.54 4.91 -30.37
N ALA A 108 -12.07 4.51 -31.57
CA ALA A 108 -12.21 5.31 -32.82
C ALA A 108 -11.84 4.55 -34.13
N PRO A 109 -12.25 5.02 -35.35
CA PRO A 109 -11.81 4.52 -36.66
C PRO A 109 -10.40 5.01 -37.04
N LEU A 110 -9.69 4.29 -37.93
CA LEU A 110 -8.31 3.89 -37.65
C LEU A 110 -7.23 4.36 -38.67
N ALA A 111 -6.04 4.75 -38.16
CA ALA A 111 -4.87 5.23 -38.91
C ALA A 111 -3.52 4.75 -38.27
N PRO A 112 -2.43 4.64 -39.08
CA PRO A 112 -1.42 3.57 -39.06
C PRO A 112 -0.47 3.55 -37.87
N ILE A 113 0.20 2.41 -37.70
CA ILE A 113 0.77 2.01 -36.43
C ILE A 113 2.18 1.41 -36.61
N THR A 114 3.03 1.58 -35.59
CA THR A 114 4.32 0.87 -35.36
C THR A 114 4.25 0.16 -33.99
N ILE A 115 4.48 -1.16 -33.91
CA ILE A 115 4.67 -1.90 -32.64
C ILE A 115 6.18 -1.87 -32.49
N ASP A 116 6.64 -1.43 -31.34
CA ASP A 116 8.00 -1.67 -30.92
C ASP A 116 8.03 -3.04 -30.24
N PRO A 117 8.52 -4.11 -30.88
CA PRO A 117 8.68 -5.42 -30.25
C PRO A 117 9.69 -5.38 -29.09
N ASP A 118 10.41 -4.26 -28.93
CA ASP A 118 11.35 -4.01 -27.85
C ASP A 118 10.71 -3.15 -26.73
N ALA A 119 9.40 -2.86 -26.77
CA ALA A 119 8.73 -2.20 -25.65
C ALA A 119 8.58 -3.16 -24.46
N ASP A 120 9.45 -3.00 -23.47
CA ASP A 120 9.41 -3.74 -22.21
C ASP A 120 8.00 -3.67 -21.59
N LEU A 121 7.37 -4.83 -21.42
CA LEU A 121 6.14 -4.93 -20.64
C LEU A 121 6.44 -4.52 -19.19
N PRO A 122 5.56 -3.75 -18.52
CA PRO A 122 5.81 -3.36 -17.15
C PRO A 122 6.01 -4.58 -16.25
N THR A 123 7.09 -4.57 -15.48
CA THR A 123 7.33 -5.56 -14.43
C THR A 123 6.26 -5.46 -13.35
N ARG A 124 6.10 -6.51 -12.52
CA ARG A 124 5.19 -6.47 -11.35
C ARG A 124 5.48 -5.28 -10.43
N ARG A 125 6.76 -4.90 -10.30
CA ARG A 125 7.20 -3.74 -9.52
C ARG A 125 6.70 -2.43 -10.14
N GLN A 126 6.83 -2.26 -11.46
CA GLN A 126 6.29 -1.09 -12.17
C GLN A 126 4.76 -1.01 -12.06
N HIS A 127 4.07 -2.16 -12.09
CA HIS A 127 2.63 -2.20 -11.78
C HIS A 127 2.33 -1.78 -10.34
N ALA A 128 3.10 -2.23 -9.35
CA ALA A 128 2.92 -1.84 -7.95
C ALA A 128 3.03 -0.32 -7.76
N PHE A 129 4.00 0.32 -8.42
CA PHE A 129 4.14 1.77 -8.42
C PHE A 129 2.97 2.48 -9.09
N THR A 130 2.49 1.95 -10.22
CA THR A 130 1.29 2.49 -10.88
C THR A 130 0.07 2.40 -9.95
N ARG A 131 -0.17 1.24 -9.31
CA ARG A 131 -1.25 1.04 -8.34
C ARG A 131 -1.14 2.00 -7.17
N LEU A 132 0.07 2.22 -6.65
CA LEU A 132 0.31 3.15 -5.56
C LEU A 132 -0.05 4.60 -5.97
N GLN A 133 0.20 4.99 -7.22
CA GLN A 133 -0.13 6.33 -7.74
C GLN A 133 -1.64 6.53 -7.98
N THR A 134 -2.35 5.50 -8.43
CA THR A 134 -3.73 5.67 -8.95
C THR A 134 -4.81 5.00 -8.12
N ASP A 135 -4.52 3.86 -7.50
CA ASP A 135 -5.55 2.92 -7.03
C ASP A 135 -5.48 2.64 -5.52
N ALA A 136 -4.36 2.96 -4.86
CA ALA A 136 -4.14 2.69 -3.43
C ALA A 136 -4.93 3.62 -2.50
N VAL A 137 -6.19 3.92 -2.83
CA VAL A 137 -7.10 4.70 -1.98
C VAL A 137 -7.73 3.78 -0.94
N CYS A 138 -7.63 4.17 0.33
CA CYS A 138 -8.23 3.46 1.46
C CYS A 138 -8.70 4.47 2.50
N GLN A 139 -9.23 4.00 3.61
CA GLN A 139 -9.80 4.88 4.64
C GLN A 139 -8.80 5.94 5.12
N PHE A 140 -9.28 7.17 5.34
CA PHE A 140 -8.54 8.22 6.04
C PHE A 140 -8.31 7.83 7.50
N SER A 141 -7.25 7.07 7.71
CA SER A 141 -6.83 6.47 8.97
C SER A 141 -5.34 6.11 8.88
N TRP A 142 -4.82 5.30 9.80
CA TRP A 142 -3.50 4.69 9.65
C TRP A 142 -3.32 3.97 8.30
N MET A 143 -4.37 3.39 7.71
CA MET A 143 -4.26 2.72 6.42
C MET A 143 -3.88 3.71 5.31
N GLY A 144 -4.63 4.81 5.22
CA GLY A 144 -4.36 5.90 4.29
C GLY A 144 -3.05 6.61 4.59
N GLY A 145 -2.72 6.74 5.88
CA GLY A 145 -1.44 7.28 6.33
C GLY A 145 -0.24 6.48 5.82
N CYS A 146 -0.30 5.14 5.79
CA CYS A 146 0.77 4.32 5.22
C CYS A 146 0.98 4.59 3.73
N VAL A 147 -0.12 4.74 2.97
CA VAL A 147 -0.08 5.07 1.53
C VAL A 147 0.53 6.45 1.32
N LEU A 148 0.03 7.45 2.04
CA LEU A 148 0.54 8.81 1.97
C LEU A 148 2.01 8.90 2.35
N ASP A 149 2.44 8.25 3.43
CA ASP A 149 3.85 8.25 3.83
C ASP A 149 4.70 7.56 2.76
N GLY A 150 4.26 6.41 2.22
CA GLY A 150 4.91 5.76 1.07
C GLY A 150 5.12 6.71 -0.12
N LEU A 151 4.06 7.38 -0.56
CA LEU A 151 4.12 8.37 -1.63
C LEU A 151 5.04 9.56 -1.27
N ALA A 152 5.02 10.03 -0.02
CA ALA A 152 5.84 11.14 0.44
C ALA A 152 7.34 10.79 0.51
N GLN A 153 7.68 9.55 0.87
CA GLN A 153 9.06 9.06 0.85
C GLN A 153 9.54 8.91 -0.59
N LEU A 154 8.72 8.34 -1.48
CA LEU A 154 9.02 8.26 -2.92
C LEU A 154 9.18 9.65 -3.56
N GLN A 155 8.33 10.61 -3.22
CA GLN A 155 8.46 12.00 -3.66
C GLN A 155 9.78 12.62 -3.21
N ARG A 156 10.24 12.32 -1.99
CA ARG A 156 11.55 12.80 -1.50
C ARG A 156 12.71 12.14 -2.24
N ALA A 157 12.62 10.83 -2.52
CA ALA A 157 13.67 10.10 -3.21
C ALA A 157 13.73 10.38 -4.73
N ALA A 158 12.59 10.65 -5.37
CA ALA A 158 12.47 10.96 -6.79
C ALA A 158 11.44 12.07 -7.07
N PRO A 159 11.83 13.35 -6.90
CA PRO A 159 10.88 14.47 -6.99
C PRO A 159 10.17 14.66 -8.33
N HIS A 160 10.71 14.10 -9.41
CA HIS A 160 10.21 14.27 -10.78
C HIS A 160 9.35 13.10 -11.30
N ALA A 161 9.12 12.06 -10.49
CA ALA A 161 8.40 10.85 -10.89
C ALA A 161 6.88 10.91 -10.68
N GLY A 162 6.32 12.11 -10.45
CA GLY A 162 4.87 12.33 -10.37
C GLY A 162 4.23 11.99 -9.01
N TRP A 163 5.00 11.61 -8.00
CA TRP A 163 4.48 11.25 -6.67
C TRP A 163 3.73 12.39 -5.98
N ALA A 164 4.16 13.64 -6.14
CA ALA A 164 3.47 14.81 -5.61
C ALA A 164 2.02 14.90 -6.13
N VAL A 165 1.81 14.63 -7.42
CA VAL A 165 0.47 14.62 -8.04
C VAL A 165 -0.38 13.50 -7.45
N ALA A 166 0.20 12.33 -7.20
CA ALA A 166 -0.50 11.22 -6.56
C ALA A 166 -0.90 11.53 -5.11
N ILE A 167 -0.05 12.21 -4.34
CA ILE A 167 -0.40 12.67 -2.99
C ILE A 167 -1.58 13.64 -3.04
N ASP A 168 -1.55 14.62 -3.95
CA ASP A 168 -2.61 15.62 -4.08
C ASP A 168 -3.93 14.99 -4.52
N ALA A 169 -3.88 14.06 -5.47
CA ALA A 169 -5.05 13.28 -5.90
C ALA A 169 -5.63 12.45 -4.75
N TRP A 170 -4.77 11.81 -3.94
CA TRP A 170 -5.20 11.03 -2.79
C TRP A 170 -5.90 11.91 -1.75
N LEU A 171 -5.32 13.07 -1.41
CA LEU A 171 -5.89 14.02 -0.45
C LEU A 171 -7.22 14.62 -0.94
N ALA A 172 -7.38 14.83 -2.25
CA ALA A 172 -8.61 15.34 -2.85
C ALA A 172 -9.83 14.43 -2.65
N HIS A 173 -9.65 13.16 -2.26
CA HIS A 173 -10.77 12.29 -1.87
C HIS A 173 -11.38 12.65 -0.51
N PHE A 174 -10.64 13.35 0.35
CA PHE A 174 -11.02 13.62 1.74
C PHE A 174 -11.12 15.11 2.05
N PHE A 175 -10.47 15.97 1.27
CA PHE A 175 -10.48 17.41 1.47
C PHE A 175 -11.39 18.12 0.46
N GLN A 176 -12.32 18.91 0.97
CA GLN A 176 -13.17 19.82 0.20
C GLN A 176 -12.73 21.26 0.50
N GLY A 177 -11.73 21.74 -0.23
CA GLY A 177 -10.99 22.95 0.18
C GLY A 177 -10.21 22.68 1.46
N ASP A 178 -10.42 23.50 2.48
CA ASP A 178 -9.78 23.33 3.79
C ASP A 178 -10.56 22.40 4.73
N GLU A 179 -11.70 21.86 4.30
CA GLU A 179 -12.53 20.97 5.13
C GLU A 179 -12.14 19.50 4.94
N LEU A 180 -11.83 18.80 6.04
CA LEU A 180 -11.66 17.35 6.04
C LEU A 180 -13.01 16.67 6.25
N VAL A 181 -13.43 15.82 5.31
CA VAL A 181 -14.68 15.05 5.37
C VAL A 181 -14.41 13.59 5.01
N TYR A 182 -14.74 12.67 5.92
CA TYR A 182 -14.58 11.23 5.66
C TYR A 182 -15.50 10.37 6.53
N GLN A 183 -15.62 9.08 6.21
CA GLN A 183 -16.34 8.11 7.03
C GLN A 183 -15.38 7.30 7.92
N ASN A 184 -15.69 7.24 9.21
CA ASN A 184 -14.97 6.43 10.18
C ASN A 184 -15.27 4.91 10.00
N PRO A 185 -14.56 4.00 10.71
CA PRO A 185 -14.76 2.56 10.53
C PRO A 185 -16.16 2.04 10.92
N ARG A 186 -17.00 2.88 11.53
CA ARG A 186 -18.38 2.60 11.91
C ARG A 186 -19.37 3.19 10.88
N GLY A 187 -18.89 3.73 9.77
CA GLY A 187 -19.71 4.35 8.72
C GLY A 187 -20.27 5.72 9.10
N GLN A 188 -19.72 6.36 10.14
CA GLN A 188 -20.16 7.69 10.57
C GLN A 188 -19.31 8.76 9.91
N GLU A 189 -19.94 9.82 9.42
CA GLU A 189 -19.26 10.97 8.87
C GLU A 189 -18.50 11.74 9.95
N VAL A 190 -17.29 12.18 9.63
CA VAL A 190 -16.39 12.94 10.49
C VAL A 190 -15.95 14.18 9.72
N HIS A 191 -16.07 15.35 10.36
CA HIS A 191 -15.68 16.64 9.81
C HIS A 191 -14.60 17.28 10.66
N ASN A 192 -13.52 17.75 10.05
CA ASN A 192 -12.48 18.58 10.69
C ASN A 192 -11.99 18.03 12.05
N ALA A 193 -11.92 16.71 12.14
CA ALA A 193 -11.63 15.97 13.36
C ALA A 193 -11.06 14.60 13.00
N PHE A 194 -10.56 13.90 14.01
CA PHE A 194 -9.98 12.57 13.87
C PHE A 194 -10.80 11.55 14.67
N HIS A 195 -10.85 10.32 14.19
CA HIS A 195 -11.50 9.20 14.85
C HIS A 195 -10.45 8.38 15.61
N GLY A 196 -10.14 8.80 16.82
CA GLY A 196 -9.18 8.15 17.70
C GLY A 196 -7.74 8.26 17.21
N VAL A 197 -6.82 7.83 18.08
CA VAL A 197 -5.37 7.99 17.91
C VAL A 197 -4.79 7.29 16.68
N GLU A 198 -5.42 6.22 16.19
CA GLU A 198 -4.93 5.51 15.00
C GLU A 198 -5.25 6.26 13.69
N SER A 199 -6.15 7.23 13.70
CA SER A 199 -6.54 7.93 12.47
C SER A 199 -5.62 9.10 12.09
N THR A 200 -4.64 9.42 12.94
CA THR A 200 -3.81 10.64 12.82
C THR A 200 -2.52 10.46 12.02
N LEU A 201 -2.19 9.26 11.51
CA LEU A 201 -0.98 9.06 10.70
C LEU A 201 -0.89 9.98 9.45
N PRO A 202 -1.96 10.24 8.67
CA PRO A 202 -1.92 11.19 7.54
C PRO A 202 -1.36 12.57 7.90
N VAL A 203 -1.48 12.98 9.17
CA VAL A 203 -1.00 14.27 9.66
C VAL A 203 0.51 14.39 9.54
N SER A 204 1.28 13.30 9.59
CA SER A 204 2.73 13.35 9.35
C SER A 204 3.08 13.97 7.98
N VAL A 205 2.38 13.57 6.92
CA VAL A 205 2.59 14.08 5.56
C VAL A 205 2.04 15.50 5.39
N LEU A 206 0.88 15.79 5.99
CA LEU A 206 0.30 17.13 5.98
C LEU A 206 1.22 18.13 6.71
N ALA A 207 1.71 17.78 7.90
CA ALA A 207 2.60 18.61 8.70
C ALA A 207 3.97 18.81 8.04
N ALA A 208 4.48 17.81 7.32
CA ALA A 208 5.73 17.95 6.56
C ALA A 208 5.61 18.95 5.40
N ARG A 209 4.40 19.16 4.86
CA ARG A 209 4.12 20.16 3.82
C ARG A 209 3.83 21.54 4.42
N ASP A 210 2.98 21.58 5.43
CA ASP A 210 2.64 22.78 6.19
C ASP A 210 2.38 22.41 7.66
N PRO A 211 3.33 22.72 8.57
CA PRO A 211 3.20 22.37 9.98
C PRO A 211 2.09 23.16 10.68
N TYR A 212 1.54 24.22 10.09
CA TYR A 212 0.47 25.05 10.65
C TYR A 212 -0.89 24.84 9.95
N CYS A 213 -1.03 23.83 9.07
CA CYS A 213 -2.32 23.57 8.43
C CYS A 213 -3.39 23.14 9.47
N PRO A 214 -4.69 23.43 9.22
CA PRO A 214 -5.77 23.15 10.20
C PRO A 214 -5.81 21.70 10.72
N ALA A 215 -5.47 20.73 9.87
CA ALA A 215 -5.43 19.31 10.24
C ALA A 215 -4.47 19.00 11.39
N THR A 216 -3.35 19.73 11.49
CA THR A 216 -2.41 19.56 12.60
C THR A 216 -3.02 20.02 13.93
N ASP A 217 -3.78 21.11 13.94
CA ASP A 217 -4.44 21.60 15.15
C ASP A 217 -5.60 20.69 15.59
N TRP A 218 -6.36 20.13 14.63
CA TRP A 218 -7.39 19.14 14.95
C TRP A 218 -6.81 17.86 15.55
N ALA A 219 -5.67 17.39 15.05
CA ALA A 219 -4.97 16.24 15.60
C ALA A 219 -4.46 16.50 17.02
N LEU A 220 -3.84 17.67 17.24
CA LEU A 220 -3.39 18.10 18.58
C LEU A 220 -4.56 18.20 19.57
N ALA A 221 -5.70 18.73 19.13
CA ALA A 221 -6.91 18.80 19.95
C ALA A 221 -7.44 17.39 20.30
N ASN A 222 -7.46 16.46 19.34
CA ASN A 222 -7.86 15.08 19.57
C ASN A 222 -6.94 14.38 20.58
N TRP A 223 -5.62 14.45 20.37
CA TRP A 223 -4.65 13.81 21.28
C TRP A 223 -4.70 14.36 22.71
N ARG A 224 -4.95 15.67 22.89
CA ARG A 224 -5.15 16.26 24.22
C ARG A 224 -6.31 15.64 24.97
N ALA A 225 -7.38 15.25 24.29
CA ALA A 225 -8.53 14.58 24.91
C ALA A 225 -8.19 13.15 25.38
N ASP A 226 -7.26 12.48 24.68
CA ASP A 226 -6.82 11.11 24.93
C ASP A 226 -5.49 11.04 25.73
N THR A 227 -5.07 12.15 26.34
CA THR A 227 -3.81 12.21 27.11
C THR A 227 -4.04 11.76 28.56
N ARG A 228 -3.33 10.73 28.98
CA ARG A 228 -3.30 10.24 30.37
C ARG A 228 -2.52 11.20 31.29
N ALA A 229 -2.66 11.01 32.59
CA ALA A 229 -1.96 11.81 33.61
C ALA A 229 -0.42 11.73 33.52
N ASP A 230 0.11 10.64 32.96
CA ASP A 230 1.55 10.42 32.72
C ASP A 230 2.03 10.98 31.37
N GLY A 231 1.16 11.65 30.62
CA GLY A 231 1.47 12.24 29.31
C GLY A 231 1.39 11.26 28.14
N LEU A 232 1.09 9.98 28.37
CA LEU A 232 0.86 9.02 27.31
C LEU A 232 -0.47 9.33 26.60
N ILE A 233 -0.42 9.46 25.28
CA ILE A 233 -1.62 9.58 24.44
C ILE A 233 -2.01 8.17 24.02
N ALA A 234 -3.13 7.70 24.55
CA ALA A 234 -3.69 6.39 24.28
C ALA A 234 -5.20 6.42 24.54
N ASP A 235 -5.97 5.73 23.70
CA ASP A 235 -7.40 5.57 23.90
C ASP A 235 -7.66 4.46 24.94
N HIS A 236 -8.24 3.32 24.54
CA HIS A 236 -8.62 2.25 25.48
C HIS A 236 -7.49 1.33 25.95
N CYS A 237 -6.32 1.37 25.31
CA CYS A 237 -5.15 0.56 25.65
C CYS A 237 -3.88 1.14 25.03
N VAL A 238 -2.71 0.78 25.55
CA VAL A 238 -1.43 1.14 24.94
C VAL A 238 -1.16 0.21 23.77
N THR A 239 -0.80 0.79 22.62
CA THR A 239 -0.59 0.04 21.37
C THR A 239 0.73 0.40 20.70
N ALA A 240 1.35 -0.57 20.05
CA ALA A 240 2.56 -0.39 19.26
C ALA A 240 2.32 0.53 18.06
N GLU A 241 1.11 0.50 17.49
CA GLU A 241 0.60 1.42 16.47
C GLU A 241 0.87 2.88 16.83
N GLY A 242 0.79 3.25 18.11
CA GLY A 242 0.95 4.62 18.55
C GLY A 242 2.36 5.22 18.36
N ASN A 243 3.40 4.40 18.22
CA ASN A 243 4.71 4.93 17.80
C ASN A 243 4.61 5.58 16.41
N TYR A 244 3.91 4.92 15.49
CA TYR A 244 3.80 5.37 14.10
C TYR A 244 2.65 6.35 13.90
N THR A 245 1.51 6.14 14.57
CA THR A 245 0.29 6.93 14.37
C THR A 245 0.18 8.18 15.24
N VAL A 246 0.98 8.28 16.32
CA VAL A 246 0.97 9.41 17.27
C VAL A 246 2.36 10.03 17.42
N ALA A 247 3.35 9.26 17.86
CA ALA A 247 4.68 9.80 18.17
C ALA A 247 5.34 10.41 16.93
N TYR A 248 5.29 9.71 15.79
CA TYR A 248 5.85 10.23 14.53
C TYR A 248 5.17 11.52 14.05
N PRO A 249 3.83 11.60 13.91
CA PRO A 249 3.17 12.87 13.61
C PRO A 249 3.50 14.00 14.58
N LEU A 250 3.55 13.74 15.90
CA LEU A 250 3.98 14.73 16.89
C LEU A 250 5.41 15.22 16.66
N ALA A 251 6.33 14.31 16.34
CA ALA A 251 7.72 14.66 16.03
C ALA A 251 7.81 15.57 14.80
N VAL A 252 7.05 15.26 13.74
CA VAL A 252 7.03 16.08 12.51
C VAL A 252 6.44 17.47 12.77
N ILE A 253 5.30 17.55 13.48
CA ILE A 253 4.70 18.84 13.84
C ILE A 253 5.64 19.64 14.73
N GLY A 254 6.19 19.01 15.78
CA GLY A 254 7.09 19.67 16.73
C GLY A 254 8.35 20.20 16.06
N ALA A 255 9.00 19.40 15.22
CA ALA A 255 10.16 19.83 14.44
C ALA A 255 9.81 20.96 13.46
N GLY A 256 8.71 20.83 12.72
CA GLY A 256 8.27 21.83 11.74
C GLY A 256 7.87 23.17 12.37
N ARG A 257 7.32 23.16 13.59
CA ARG A 257 6.95 24.37 14.34
C ARG A 257 8.07 24.92 15.22
N GLY A 258 9.16 24.18 15.43
CA GLY A 258 10.16 24.48 16.46
C GLY A 258 9.60 24.39 17.88
N ASP A 259 8.56 23.58 18.10
CA ASP A 259 7.87 23.44 19.38
C ASP A 259 8.49 22.30 20.21
N THR A 260 9.33 22.68 21.17
CA THR A 260 10.04 21.74 22.04
C THR A 260 9.10 20.91 22.94
N ALA A 261 7.91 21.43 23.27
CA ALA A 261 6.96 20.69 24.07
C ALA A 261 6.31 19.54 23.28
N LEU A 262 6.04 19.76 21.99
CA LEU A 262 5.58 18.70 21.09
C LEU A 262 6.67 17.66 20.82
N ILE A 263 7.93 18.09 20.67
CA ILE A 263 9.08 17.18 20.56
C ILE A 263 9.18 16.29 21.80
N GLU A 264 9.14 16.87 23.01
CA GLU A 264 9.20 16.09 24.25
C GLU A 264 7.98 15.17 24.41
N SER A 265 6.80 15.61 23.95
CA SER A 265 5.60 14.76 23.93
C SER A 265 5.79 13.54 23.03
N ALA A 266 6.39 13.71 21.83
CA ALA A 266 6.73 12.60 20.94
C ALA A 266 7.70 11.60 21.60
N LEU A 267 8.77 12.10 22.25
CA LEU A 267 9.72 11.25 22.96
C LEU A 267 9.06 10.52 24.15
N THR A 268 8.16 11.19 24.87
CA THR A 268 7.35 10.58 25.93
C THR A 268 6.52 9.40 25.40
N GLN A 269 5.91 9.55 24.22
CA GLN A 269 5.14 8.47 23.59
C GLN A 269 5.99 7.21 23.33
N LEU A 270 7.22 7.40 22.83
CA LEU A 270 8.15 6.31 22.51
C LEU A 270 8.66 5.61 23.78
N ARG A 271 9.07 6.39 24.79
CA ARG A 271 9.57 5.85 26.08
C ARG A 271 8.48 5.04 26.80
N ALA A 272 7.26 5.57 26.85
CA ALA A 272 6.14 4.89 27.50
C ALA A 272 5.81 3.56 26.79
N ARG A 273 5.74 3.55 25.46
CA ARG A 273 5.48 2.33 24.69
C ARG A 273 6.61 1.31 24.80
N ARG A 274 7.88 1.74 24.84
CA ARG A 274 8.99 0.85 25.18
C ARG A 274 8.77 0.17 26.53
N ASN A 275 8.45 0.94 27.57
CA ASN A 275 8.31 0.40 28.92
C ASN A 275 7.06 -0.49 29.09
N GLU A 276 5.97 -0.21 28.37
CA GLU A 276 4.70 -0.95 28.51
C GLU A 276 4.52 -2.10 27.53
N LEU A 277 5.28 -2.14 26.43
CA LEU A 277 5.11 -3.14 25.36
C LEU A 277 6.35 -4.00 25.12
N CYS A 278 7.55 -3.58 25.56
CA CYS A 278 8.75 -4.41 25.50
C CYS A 278 8.99 -5.08 26.86
N ILE A 279 8.46 -6.29 27.03
CA ILE A 279 8.47 -7.04 28.29
C ILE A 279 9.27 -8.33 28.08
N ASP A 280 10.22 -8.61 28.97
CA ASP A 280 11.06 -9.82 28.96
C ASP A 280 11.77 -10.11 27.61
N GLY A 281 12.11 -9.04 26.87
CA GLY A 281 12.78 -9.12 25.58
C GLY A 281 11.85 -9.36 24.38
N ASP A 282 10.55 -9.53 24.62
CA ASP A 282 9.51 -9.60 23.60
C ASP A 282 8.89 -8.23 23.33
N LEU A 283 8.15 -8.13 22.22
CA LEU A 283 7.38 -6.94 21.87
C LEU A 283 5.90 -7.32 21.70
N TYR A 284 5.01 -6.68 22.44
CA TYR A 284 3.57 -6.90 22.35
C TYR A 284 2.90 -5.79 21.55
N LEU A 285 1.90 -6.14 20.74
CA LEU A 285 1.10 -5.13 20.05
C LEU A 285 0.34 -4.25 21.04
N ARG A 286 -0.25 -4.86 22.08
CA ARG A 286 -1.17 -4.17 22.99
C ARG A 286 -0.93 -4.54 24.43
N ASN A 287 -1.10 -3.55 25.29
CA ASN A 287 -1.21 -3.69 26.73
C ASN A 287 -2.51 -3.01 27.21
N ARG A 288 -3.45 -3.81 27.70
CA ARG A 288 -4.68 -3.33 28.34
C ARG A 288 -4.61 -3.62 29.83
N GLU A 289 -4.14 -2.65 30.62
CA GLU A 289 -4.07 -2.75 32.08
C GLU A 289 -3.29 -4.00 32.56
N GLY A 290 -2.19 -4.33 31.88
CA GLY A 290 -1.36 -5.50 32.14
C GLY A 290 -1.72 -6.73 31.30
N ALA A 291 -2.87 -6.74 30.62
CA ALA A 291 -3.21 -7.81 29.67
C ALA A 291 -2.49 -7.58 28.33
N LEU A 292 -1.37 -8.29 28.16
CA LEU A 292 -0.54 -8.27 26.96
C LEU A 292 -1.12 -9.20 25.87
N SER A 293 -1.03 -8.81 24.59
CA SER A 293 -1.54 -9.62 23.45
C SER A 293 -0.75 -9.39 22.16
N PHE A 294 -0.85 -10.35 21.23
CA PHE A 294 -0.10 -10.37 19.95
C PHE A 294 1.40 -10.23 20.18
N ARG A 295 1.95 -11.13 20.99
CA ARG A 295 3.39 -11.20 21.26
C ARG A 295 4.14 -11.38 19.95
N ASN A 296 5.17 -10.58 19.69
CA ASN A 296 6.06 -10.66 18.54
C ASN A 296 5.35 -10.71 17.17
N TRP A 297 4.14 -10.15 17.08
CA TRP A 297 3.40 -10.07 15.83
C TRP A 297 4.08 -9.08 14.88
N THR A 298 4.35 -9.53 13.66
CA THR A 298 5.24 -8.85 12.71
C THR A 298 4.76 -7.46 12.33
N ARG A 299 3.45 -7.29 12.14
CA ARG A 299 2.91 -5.95 11.86
C ARG A 299 2.92 -5.05 13.11
N GLY A 300 2.79 -5.60 14.31
CA GLY A 300 2.98 -4.84 15.54
C GLY A 300 4.41 -4.33 15.70
N ILE A 301 5.39 -5.19 15.40
CA ILE A 301 6.81 -4.82 15.38
C ILE A 301 7.09 -3.76 14.31
N CYS A 302 6.51 -3.92 13.11
CA CYS A 302 6.56 -2.91 12.06
C CYS A 302 6.13 -1.54 12.58
N TRP A 303 4.94 -1.42 13.17
CA TRP A 303 4.46 -0.13 13.68
C TRP A 303 5.34 0.44 14.79
N TYR A 304 5.77 -0.41 15.71
CA TYR A 304 6.63 0.01 16.80
C TYR A 304 7.95 0.58 16.27
N LEU A 305 8.66 -0.19 15.44
CA LEU A 305 10.01 0.14 15.01
C LEU A 305 10.01 1.22 13.94
N LEU A 306 9.11 1.15 12.96
CA LEU A 306 8.99 2.17 11.92
C LEU A 306 8.62 3.53 12.53
N GLY A 307 7.69 3.57 13.49
CA GLY A 307 7.38 4.81 14.21
C GLY A 307 8.56 5.36 15.01
N LEU A 308 9.30 4.48 15.70
CA LEU A 308 10.50 4.85 16.43
C LEU A 308 11.58 5.42 15.51
N THR A 309 11.91 4.75 14.41
CA THR A 309 12.95 5.20 13.49
C THR A 309 12.55 6.49 12.78
N ARG A 310 11.29 6.64 12.37
CA ARG A 310 10.77 7.90 11.78
C ARG A 310 10.90 9.09 12.73
N CYS A 311 10.68 8.88 14.03
CA CYS A 311 10.94 9.93 15.02
C CYS A 311 12.43 10.27 15.10
N LEU A 312 13.32 9.27 15.12
CA LEU A 312 14.77 9.49 15.18
C LEU A 312 15.31 10.16 13.91
N GLU A 313 14.77 9.84 12.72
CA GLU A 313 15.07 10.54 11.47
C GLU A 313 14.66 12.02 11.53
N THR A 314 13.51 12.30 12.15
CA THR A 314 12.95 13.65 12.24
C THR A 314 13.67 14.51 13.28
N LEU A 315 13.99 13.94 14.44
CA LEU A 315 14.50 14.65 15.62
C LEU A 315 16.03 14.53 15.78
N GLY A 316 16.66 13.62 15.05
CA GLY A 316 18.06 13.24 15.20
C GLY A 316 18.28 12.20 16.31
N VAL A 317 19.29 11.34 16.12
CA VAL A 317 19.62 10.25 17.08
C VAL A 317 20.04 10.75 18.46
N ASP A 318 20.59 11.96 18.54
CA ASP A 318 21.02 12.60 19.78
C ASP A 318 19.84 13.14 20.62
N SER A 319 18.62 13.16 20.06
CA SER A 319 17.42 13.59 20.80
C SER A 319 17.09 12.66 21.99
N ASP A 320 17.43 11.38 21.88
CA ASP A 320 17.34 10.41 22.97
C ASP A 320 18.24 9.20 22.70
N ALA A 321 19.45 9.20 23.28
CA ALA A 321 20.43 8.13 23.10
C ALA A 321 19.93 6.76 23.58
N ALA A 322 19.05 6.70 24.59
CA ALA A 322 18.53 5.44 25.10
C ALA A 322 17.51 4.82 24.14
N LEU A 323 16.68 5.64 23.49
CA LEU A 323 15.79 5.19 22.42
C LEU A 323 16.57 4.78 21.17
N ALA A 324 17.62 5.51 20.79
CA ALA A 324 18.48 5.14 19.67
C ALA A 324 19.18 3.78 19.90
N ALA A 325 19.75 3.58 21.08
CA ALA A 325 20.35 2.29 21.46
C ALA A 325 19.32 1.15 21.47
N HIS A 326 18.12 1.40 22.00
CA HIS A 326 17.03 0.43 21.98
C HIS A 326 16.60 0.08 20.55
N ALA A 327 16.51 1.07 19.65
CA ALA A 327 16.16 0.84 18.26
C ALA A 327 17.19 -0.07 17.56
N ALA A 328 18.49 0.17 17.79
CA ALA A 328 19.57 -0.66 17.28
C ALA A 328 19.49 -2.10 17.82
N GLU A 329 19.31 -2.27 19.14
CA GLU A 329 19.15 -3.57 19.79
C GLU A 329 17.97 -4.37 19.20
N ARG A 330 16.82 -3.73 19.03
CA ARG A 330 15.64 -4.34 18.42
C ARG A 330 15.88 -4.68 16.95
N GLY A 331 16.54 -3.82 16.19
CA GLY A 331 16.91 -4.10 14.80
C GLY A 331 17.78 -5.35 14.67
N GLN A 332 18.80 -5.52 15.52
CA GLN A 332 19.63 -6.74 15.53
C GLN A 332 18.80 -8.00 15.86
N TRP A 333 17.90 -7.91 16.84
CA TRP A 333 17.01 -9.02 17.22
C TRP A 333 16.05 -9.43 16.10
N ILE A 334 15.60 -8.47 15.28
CA ILE A 334 14.75 -8.72 14.11
C ILE A 334 15.54 -9.34 12.95
N ILE A 335 16.74 -8.83 12.65
CA ILE A 335 17.61 -9.36 11.59
C ILE A 335 17.88 -10.85 11.81
N SER A 336 18.12 -11.25 13.06
CA SER A 336 18.37 -12.66 13.41
C SER A 336 17.16 -13.59 13.22
N ARG A 337 15.98 -13.05 12.91
CA ARG A 337 14.71 -13.78 12.72
C ARG A 337 14.19 -13.68 11.28
N GLN A 338 14.93 -13.03 10.40
CA GLN A 338 14.58 -13.00 8.99
C GLN A 338 14.70 -14.41 8.41
N ARG A 339 13.68 -14.82 7.65
CA ARG A 339 13.67 -16.10 6.94
C ARG A 339 14.68 -16.10 5.80
N SER A 340 14.99 -17.28 5.28
CA SER A 340 15.89 -17.43 4.12
C SER A 340 15.32 -16.83 2.83
N ASP A 341 14.00 -16.68 2.73
CA ASP A 341 13.31 -16.01 1.61
C ASP A 341 13.27 -14.48 1.75
N GLY A 342 13.91 -13.93 2.81
CA GLY A 342 14.00 -12.50 3.05
C GLY A 342 12.79 -11.89 3.77
N LEU A 343 11.72 -12.65 4.03
CA LEU A 343 10.55 -12.15 4.74
C LEU A 343 10.61 -12.49 6.23
N TRP A 344 9.64 -11.98 6.99
CA TRP A 344 9.37 -12.43 8.36
C TRP A 344 8.04 -13.17 8.40
N ASP A 345 8.00 -14.24 9.21
CA ASP A 345 6.76 -14.95 9.54
C ASP A 345 5.74 -14.00 10.17
N ASN A 346 4.45 -14.34 10.24
CA ASN A 346 3.47 -13.44 10.86
C ASN A 346 3.75 -13.19 12.36
N PHE A 347 4.45 -14.12 13.01
CA PHE A 347 4.96 -14.01 14.37
C PHE A 347 6.45 -14.38 14.38
N LEU A 348 7.29 -13.48 14.88
CA LEU A 348 8.75 -13.56 14.72
C LEU A 348 9.41 -14.69 15.54
N ASP A 349 8.77 -15.10 16.64
CA ASP A 349 9.20 -16.18 17.54
C ASP A 349 8.61 -17.54 17.17
N GLU A 350 7.67 -17.58 16.23
CA GLU A 350 7.06 -18.80 15.70
C GLU A 350 7.68 -19.23 14.36
N ALA A 351 8.89 -18.76 14.09
CA ALA A 351 9.59 -19.03 12.85
C ALA A 351 9.73 -20.54 12.60
N GLY A 352 9.40 -20.96 11.37
CA GLY A 352 9.47 -22.37 10.97
C GLY A 352 8.28 -23.25 11.40
N GLN A 353 7.24 -22.71 12.05
CA GLN A 353 6.01 -23.45 12.35
C GLN A 353 5.06 -23.60 11.14
N GLY A 354 5.45 -23.11 9.98
CA GLY A 354 4.71 -23.27 8.72
C GLY A 354 3.63 -22.22 8.45
N PHE A 355 3.51 -21.20 9.30
CA PHE A 355 2.64 -20.06 9.01
C PHE A 355 3.21 -19.23 7.85
N PRO A 356 2.36 -18.62 7.00
CA PRO A 356 2.84 -17.76 5.92
C PRO A 356 3.52 -16.49 6.48
N PRO A 357 4.40 -15.84 5.71
CA PRO A 357 4.92 -14.52 6.07
C PRO A 357 3.82 -13.46 6.07
N ASP A 358 4.09 -12.30 6.69
CA ASP A 358 3.32 -11.08 6.49
C ASP A 358 4.15 -10.10 5.64
N SER A 359 3.77 -9.93 4.37
CA SER A 359 4.46 -9.03 3.44
C SER A 359 4.37 -7.57 3.88
N SER A 360 3.26 -7.17 4.52
CA SER A 360 3.06 -5.79 4.98
C SER A 360 3.98 -5.47 6.16
N GLY A 361 3.98 -6.31 7.20
CA GLY A 361 4.90 -6.20 8.32
C GLY A 361 6.36 -6.28 7.88
N SER A 362 6.68 -7.20 6.95
CA SER A 362 8.04 -7.33 6.40
C SER A 362 8.50 -6.04 5.70
N SER A 363 7.65 -5.42 4.88
CA SER A 363 7.97 -4.19 4.17
C SER A 363 8.32 -3.04 5.13
N GLY A 364 7.52 -2.84 6.17
CA GLY A 364 7.77 -1.77 7.14
C GLY A 364 8.93 -2.07 8.09
N ILE A 365 9.15 -3.34 8.47
CA ILE A 365 10.35 -3.76 9.20
C ILE A 365 11.62 -3.46 8.39
N ALA A 366 11.67 -3.89 7.13
CA ALA A 366 12.81 -3.65 6.27
C ALA A 366 13.07 -2.15 6.06
N THR A 367 12.00 -1.35 5.94
CA THR A 367 12.10 0.12 5.90
C THR A 367 12.76 0.66 7.17
N ALA A 368 12.35 0.18 8.34
CA ALA A 368 12.92 0.61 9.61
C ALA A 368 14.39 0.16 9.77
N LEU A 369 14.76 -1.03 9.28
CA LEU A 369 16.16 -1.48 9.24
C LEU A 369 17.01 -0.59 8.33
N MET A 370 16.50 -0.20 7.17
CA MET A 370 17.17 0.79 6.31
C MET A 370 17.35 2.14 7.01
N ALA A 371 16.33 2.62 7.72
CA ALA A 371 16.43 3.85 8.50
C ALA A 371 17.53 3.74 9.57
N LEU A 372 17.60 2.62 10.30
CA LEU A 372 18.67 2.38 11.30
C LEU A 372 20.06 2.37 10.67
N HIS A 373 20.22 1.77 9.49
CA HIS A 373 21.46 1.82 8.73
C HIS A 373 21.83 3.26 8.33
N GLN A 374 20.88 4.00 7.76
CA GLN A 374 21.10 5.38 7.32
C GLN A 374 21.41 6.35 8.47
N LEU A 375 20.85 6.08 9.66
CA LEU A 375 21.16 6.80 10.90
C LEU A 375 22.51 6.41 11.53
N GLY A 376 23.23 5.44 10.95
CA GLY A 376 24.50 4.95 11.49
C GLY A 376 24.35 4.12 12.77
N LEU A 377 23.14 3.64 13.08
CA LEU A 377 22.83 2.84 14.27
C LEU A 377 23.07 1.34 14.04
N LEU A 378 23.02 0.89 12.79
CA LEU A 378 23.35 -0.49 12.37
C LEU A 378 24.27 -0.49 11.14
N GLY A 379 25.04 -1.56 10.97
CA GLY A 379 25.97 -1.72 9.86
C GLY A 379 25.30 -2.24 8.57
N ASP A 380 26.13 -2.78 7.67
CA ASP A 380 25.69 -3.31 6.36
C ASP A 380 24.76 -4.53 6.49
N GLU A 381 24.73 -5.19 7.65
CA GLU A 381 23.79 -6.29 7.92
C GLU A 381 22.33 -5.84 7.83
N ALA A 382 22.03 -4.60 8.20
CA ALA A 382 20.69 -4.03 8.12
C ALA A 382 20.31 -3.72 6.66
N LEU A 383 21.23 -3.17 5.88
CA LEU A 383 21.07 -2.98 4.43
C LEU A 383 20.83 -4.33 3.73
N ALA A 384 21.71 -5.31 3.96
CA ALA A 384 21.58 -6.63 3.35
C ALA A 384 20.27 -7.33 3.76
N SER A 385 19.77 -7.09 4.98
CA SER A 385 18.46 -7.60 5.41
C SER A 385 17.32 -6.95 4.63
N ALA A 386 17.35 -5.63 4.45
CA ALA A 386 16.33 -4.92 3.68
C ALA A 386 16.33 -5.30 2.19
N GLU A 387 17.50 -5.46 1.57
CA GLU A 387 17.64 -5.92 0.17
C GLU A 387 17.06 -7.33 -0.01
N ARG A 388 17.36 -8.27 0.89
CA ARG A 388 16.73 -9.61 0.86
C ARG A 388 15.21 -9.52 0.98
N CYS A 389 14.72 -8.63 1.83
CA CYS A 389 13.27 -8.42 1.95
C CYS A 389 12.67 -7.88 0.66
N TRP A 390 13.31 -6.90 0.03
CA TRP A 390 12.90 -6.36 -1.27
C TRP A 390 12.77 -7.43 -2.36
N ASP A 391 13.74 -8.34 -2.42
CA ASP A 391 13.71 -9.47 -3.34
C ASP A 391 12.60 -10.47 -2.97
N GLY A 392 12.47 -10.81 -1.69
CA GLY A 392 11.40 -11.68 -1.18
C GLY A 392 10.00 -11.15 -1.47
N LEU A 393 9.79 -9.83 -1.36
CA LEU A 393 8.52 -9.16 -1.66
C LEU A 393 8.15 -9.25 -3.15
N GLY A 394 9.13 -9.42 -4.04
CA GLY A 394 8.87 -9.67 -5.46
C GLY A 394 7.99 -10.91 -5.69
N ASN A 395 8.12 -11.92 -4.84
CA ASN A 395 7.29 -13.13 -4.88
C ASN A 395 5.88 -12.93 -4.29
N CYS A 396 5.68 -11.85 -3.54
CA CYS A 396 4.38 -11.48 -2.96
C CYS A 396 3.61 -10.49 -3.85
N LEU A 397 4.24 -9.92 -4.88
CA LEU A 397 3.55 -9.09 -5.84
C LEU A 397 2.69 -9.96 -6.76
N GLU A 398 1.39 -9.67 -6.73
CA GLU A 398 0.46 -10.15 -7.72
C GLU A 398 0.84 -9.61 -9.10
N PRO A 399 0.46 -10.29 -10.20
CA PRO A 399 0.86 -9.86 -11.53
C PRO A 399 0.38 -8.43 -11.89
N ASP A 400 -0.70 -7.96 -11.28
CA ASP A 400 -1.24 -6.60 -11.46
C ASP A 400 -0.68 -5.56 -10.48
N GLY A 401 0.36 -5.92 -9.73
CA GLY A 401 1.12 -5.03 -8.87
C GLY A 401 0.62 -4.91 -7.44
N TRP A 402 -0.51 -5.52 -7.06
CA TRP A 402 -0.91 -5.52 -5.66
C TRP A 402 0.04 -6.37 -4.81
N LEU A 403 0.34 -5.91 -3.60
CA LEU A 403 1.08 -6.71 -2.64
C LEU A 403 0.13 -7.69 -1.93
N GLY A 404 0.25 -8.97 -2.28
CA GLY A 404 -0.40 -10.09 -1.63
C GLY A 404 0.36 -10.56 -0.39
N SER A 405 -0.05 -11.72 0.15
CA SER A 405 0.53 -12.28 1.39
C SER A 405 0.45 -11.35 2.62
N VAL A 406 -0.55 -10.47 2.67
CA VAL A 406 -0.76 -9.54 3.80
C VAL A 406 -1.55 -10.25 4.90
N ALA A 407 -1.07 -10.22 6.15
CA ALA A 407 -1.84 -10.78 7.26
C ALA A 407 -3.14 -9.98 7.48
N PRO A 408 -4.28 -10.64 7.74
CA PRO A 408 -5.59 -9.98 7.83
C PRO A 408 -5.63 -8.96 8.98
N ASN A 409 -6.57 -8.00 8.92
CA ASN A 409 -6.81 -7.07 10.02
C ASN A 409 -7.04 -7.82 11.36
N ASN A 410 -6.43 -7.36 12.44
CA ASN A 410 -6.43 -8.01 13.76
C ASN A 410 -7.74 -7.84 14.56
N LYS A 411 -8.78 -7.23 13.98
CA LYS A 411 -10.10 -7.03 14.63
C LYS A 411 -10.77 -8.32 15.12
N ARG A 412 -10.47 -9.49 14.53
CA ARG A 412 -11.00 -10.79 15.00
C ARG A 412 -10.10 -11.51 16.00
N GLY A 413 -9.07 -10.82 16.51
CA GLY A 413 -8.17 -11.35 17.54
C GLY A 413 -6.99 -12.15 16.98
N GLU A 414 -6.16 -12.62 17.92
CA GLU A 414 -4.89 -13.31 17.65
C GLU A 414 -5.07 -14.64 16.94
N ALA A 415 -6.14 -15.39 17.26
CA ALA A 415 -6.43 -16.67 16.60
C ALA A 415 -6.57 -16.56 15.06
N GLU A 416 -7.10 -15.47 14.52
CA GLU A 416 -7.17 -15.27 13.07
C GLU A 416 -5.78 -15.06 12.45
N GLN A 417 -4.84 -14.49 13.21
CA GLN A 417 -3.47 -14.24 12.77
C GLN A 417 -2.66 -15.54 12.67
N HIS A 418 -3.01 -16.59 13.43
CA HIS A 418 -2.39 -17.92 13.35
C HIS A 418 -3.03 -18.81 12.28
N THR A 419 -3.68 -18.23 11.28
CA THR A 419 -4.22 -18.97 10.13
C THR A 419 -3.33 -18.78 8.90
N HIS A 420 -3.49 -19.67 7.92
CA HIS A 420 -2.86 -19.50 6.60
C HIS A 420 -3.54 -18.43 5.74
N ARG A 421 -4.61 -17.77 6.24
CA ARG A 421 -5.33 -16.75 5.49
C ARG A 421 -4.43 -15.54 5.26
N ARG A 422 -4.28 -15.14 3.99
CA ARG A 422 -3.65 -13.88 3.61
C ARG A 422 -4.58 -13.06 2.72
N THR A 423 -4.29 -11.78 2.63
CA THR A 423 -5.14 -10.76 2.00
C THR A 423 -4.28 -9.86 1.10
N ILE A 424 -4.96 -8.96 0.39
CA ILE A 424 -4.38 -7.84 -0.34
C ILE A 424 -5.01 -6.59 0.28
N GLU A 425 -4.18 -5.63 0.69
CA GLU A 425 -4.64 -4.41 1.34
C GLU A 425 -3.85 -3.20 0.83
N PRO A 426 -4.49 -2.07 0.48
CA PRO A 426 -3.80 -0.92 -0.09
C PRO A 426 -2.69 -0.32 0.79
N PHE A 427 -2.86 -0.34 2.11
CA PHE A 427 -1.82 0.17 3.02
C PHE A 427 -0.49 -0.58 2.90
N ALA A 428 -0.52 -1.85 2.45
CA ALA A 428 0.68 -2.65 2.27
C ALA A 428 1.52 -2.15 1.09
N LEU A 429 0.89 -1.64 0.02
CA LEU A 429 1.61 -0.93 -1.05
C LEU A 429 2.25 0.37 -0.56
N GLY A 430 1.61 1.06 0.38
CA GLY A 430 2.21 2.21 1.06
C GLY A 430 3.53 1.85 1.74
N LEU A 431 3.54 0.77 2.53
CA LEU A 431 4.76 0.27 3.19
C LEU A 431 5.81 -0.24 2.21
N TYR A 432 5.38 -0.93 1.15
CA TYR A 432 6.25 -1.34 0.04
C TYR A 432 6.93 -0.13 -0.62
N GLY A 433 6.18 0.95 -0.87
CA GLY A 433 6.70 2.20 -1.42
C GLY A 433 7.72 2.88 -0.51
N GLN A 434 7.56 2.80 0.81
CA GLN A 434 8.57 3.32 1.75
C GLN A 434 9.89 2.55 1.66
N LEU A 435 9.84 1.21 1.54
CA LEU A 435 11.03 0.38 1.36
C LEU A 435 11.71 0.69 0.02
N ALA A 436 10.92 0.77 -1.06
CA ALA A 436 11.39 1.16 -2.38
C ALA A 436 12.12 2.51 -2.35
N ALA A 437 11.55 3.51 -1.66
CA ALA A 437 12.16 4.81 -1.49
C ALA A 437 13.49 4.74 -0.71
N ALA A 438 13.53 3.94 0.37
CA ALA A 438 14.72 3.78 1.20
C ALA A 438 15.89 3.10 0.47
N LEU A 439 15.58 2.12 -0.39
CA LEU A 439 16.55 1.40 -1.23
C LEU A 439 16.87 2.10 -2.56
N LYS A 440 16.06 3.11 -2.95
CA LYS A 440 16.13 3.80 -4.25
C LYS A 440 15.83 2.89 -5.44
N GLU A 441 14.82 2.04 -5.28
CA GLU A 441 14.37 1.04 -6.24
C GLU A 441 12.98 1.41 -6.79
N PHE A 442 12.88 2.32 -7.78
CA PHE A 442 11.60 2.81 -8.32
C PHE A 442 11.67 3.30 -9.77
#